data_AF-A0A4R4XED7-F1
#
_entry.id   AF-A0A4R4XED7-F1
#
_cell.length_a   1.000
_cell.length_b   1.000
_cell.length_c   1.000
_cell.angle_alpha   90.00
_cell.angle_beta   90.00
_cell.angle_gamma   90.00
#
_symmetry.space_group_name_H-M   'P 1'
#
loop_
_entity.id
_entity.type
_entity.pdbx_description
1 polymer ?
#
loop_
_entity_poly.entity_id
_entity_poly.type
_entity_poly.pdbx_seq_one_letter_code
_entity_poly.pdbx_strand_id
1 'polypeptide(L)'
;MTRFLLLVNMDGGNVDTPMLEWDEPDMKAHMQYLTDHLDRLRASGELVEAQALTWPSHAKVVRAAGVNAPVVTDGPYAESKEILAGYQMVDVESEERALEIAAELSAAPGPGGVPVEQPIEVRRVMDSDADLYDVGDLRRGDPAM
;
A
#
# COMPACT_ATOMS: atom_id res chain seq x y z
N MET A 1 15.00 -10.78 9.99
CA MET A 1 14.39 -10.14 8.81
C MET A 1 13.38 -9.12 9.32
N THR A 2 13.13 -8.08 8.54
CA THR A 2 12.31 -6.94 8.91
C THR A 2 11.10 -6.91 8.00
N ARG A 3 9.92 -6.75 8.59
CA ARG A 3 8.67 -6.70 7.85
C ARG A 3 8.35 -5.31 7.37
N PHE A 4 7.90 -5.21 6.13
CA PHE A 4 7.42 -3.97 5.52
C PHE A 4 6.07 -4.19 4.87
N LEU A 5 5.18 -3.22 5.05
CA LEU A 5 3.92 -3.09 4.35
C LEU A 5 4.12 -2.17 3.15
N LEU A 6 3.81 -2.69 1.96
CA LEU A 6 3.78 -1.96 0.71
C LEU A 6 2.33 -1.63 0.38
N LEU A 7 1.94 -0.38 0.54
CA LEU A 7 0.57 0.09 0.33
C LEU A 7 0.42 0.61 -1.10
N VAL A 8 -0.53 0.03 -1.83
CA VAL A 8 -0.83 0.43 -3.20
C VAL A 8 -1.97 1.44 -3.16
N ASN A 9 -1.66 2.71 -3.44
CA ASN A 9 -2.69 3.74 -3.60
C ASN A 9 -3.38 3.58 -4.96
N MET A 10 -4.64 3.98 -5.09
CA MET A 10 -5.34 4.06 -6.38
C MET A 10 -4.98 5.35 -7.13
N ASP A 11 -4.68 6.43 -6.40
CA ASP A 11 -4.38 7.73 -6.98
C ASP A 11 -2.86 7.94 -7.16
N GLY A 12 -2.51 8.83 -8.09
CA GLY A 12 -1.15 9.38 -8.24
C GLY A 12 -0.22 8.66 -9.20
N GLY A 13 -0.70 7.62 -9.91
CA GLY A 13 0.00 7.07 -11.08
C GLY A 13 -0.09 7.98 -12.31
N ASN A 14 0.59 7.62 -13.39
CA ASN A 14 0.60 8.38 -14.65
C ASN A 14 -0.50 7.93 -15.65
N VAL A 15 -1.35 6.97 -15.26
CA VAL A 15 -2.46 6.45 -16.09
C VAL A 15 -3.80 6.84 -15.48
N ASP A 16 -4.52 7.77 -16.12
CA ASP A 16 -5.83 8.26 -15.68
C ASP A 16 -6.99 7.32 -16.06
N THR A 17 -6.77 6.43 -17.03
CA THR A 17 -7.80 5.50 -17.51
C THR A 17 -7.91 4.31 -16.55
N PRO A 18 -9.12 3.96 -16.04
CA PRO A 18 -9.30 2.78 -15.22
C PRO A 18 -8.85 1.51 -15.95
N MET A 19 -8.21 0.57 -15.24
CA MET A 19 -7.69 -0.67 -15.84
C MET A 19 -8.75 -1.49 -16.62
N LEU A 20 -10.01 -1.45 -16.19
CA LEU A 20 -11.13 -2.13 -16.86
C LEU A 20 -11.47 -1.54 -18.25
N GLU A 21 -10.97 -0.35 -18.55
CA GLU A 21 -11.15 0.35 -19.83
C GLU A 21 -9.90 0.23 -20.73
N TRP A 22 -8.85 -0.45 -20.28
CA TRP A 22 -7.67 -0.71 -21.10
C TRP A 22 -7.96 -1.77 -22.17
N ASP A 23 -7.14 -1.76 -23.22
CA ASP A 23 -7.16 -2.83 -24.23
C ASP A 23 -6.81 -4.19 -23.58
N GLU A 24 -7.45 -5.25 -24.04
CA GLU A 24 -7.30 -6.61 -23.47
C GLU A 24 -5.83 -7.07 -23.36
N PRO A 25 -4.95 -6.85 -24.36
CA PRO A 25 -3.54 -7.21 -24.25
C PRO A 25 -2.81 -6.48 -23.11
N ASP A 26 -3.09 -5.20 -22.90
CA ASP A 26 -2.44 -4.37 -21.88
C ASP A 26 -2.90 -4.79 -20.48
N MET A 27 -4.21 -4.96 -20.28
CA MET A 27 -4.75 -5.49 -19.02
C MET A 27 -4.15 -6.87 -18.70
N LYS A 28 -4.05 -7.76 -19.70
CA LYS A 28 -3.45 -9.09 -19.51
C LYS A 28 -1.96 -9.00 -19.14
N ALA A 29 -1.19 -8.15 -19.82
CA ALA A 29 0.23 -7.95 -19.52
C ALA A 29 0.43 -7.40 -18.10
N HIS A 30 -0.39 -6.44 -17.68
CA HIS A 30 -0.38 -5.90 -16.32
C HIS A 30 -0.63 -6.98 -15.27
N MET A 31 -1.73 -7.74 -15.42
CA MET A 31 -2.10 -8.80 -14.47
C MET A 31 -1.07 -9.93 -14.42
N GLN A 32 -0.47 -10.29 -15.57
CA GLN A 32 0.61 -11.27 -15.61
C GLN A 32 1.85 -10.77 -14.87
N TYR A 33 2.25 -9.52 -15.11
CA TYR A 33 3.40 -8.91 -14.41
C TYR A 33 3.23 -8.95 -12.90
N LEU A 34 2.06 -8.54 -12.38
CA LEU A 34 1.76 -8.58 -10.94
C LEU A 34 1.75 -10.01 -10.38
N THR A 35 1.26 -10.98 -11.17
CA THR A 35 1.28 -12.40 -10.78
C THR A 35 2.73 -12.91 -10.69
N ASP A 36 3.54 -12.65 -11.72
CA ASP A 36 4.94 -13.07 -11.77
C ASP A 36 5.77 -12.41 -10.66
N HIS A 37 5.48 -11.14 -10.36
CA HIS A 37 6.07 -10.41 -9.22
C HIS A 37 5.82 -11.14 -7.91
N LEU A 38 4.55 -11.46 -7.60
CA LEU A 38 4.20 -12.18 -6.38
C LEU A 38 4.80 -13.58 -6.35
N ASP A 39 4.86 -14.28 -7.48
CA ASP A 39 5.45 -15.62 -7.55
C ASP A 39 6.96 -15.61 -7.30
N ARG A 40 7.69 -14.58 -7.78
CA ARG A 40 9.11 -14.39 -7.45
C ARG A 40 9.31 -14.21 -5.95
N LEU A 41 8.50 -13.35 -5.31
CA LEU A 41 8.60 -13.09 -3.86
C LEU A 41 8.20 -14.32 -3.02
N ARG A 42 7.23 -15.11 -3.49
CA ARG A 42 6.89 -16.41 -2.85
C ARG A 42 8.04 -17.39 -2.97
N ALA A 43 8.65 -17.50 -4.14
CA ALA A 43 9.75 -18.43 -4.41
C ALA A 43 11.01 -18.07 -3.61
N SER A 44 11.28 -16.78 -3.39
CA SER A 44 12.39 -16.32 -2.54
C SER A 44 12.09 -16.44 -1.04
N GLY A 45 10.82 -16.61 -0.66
CA GLY A 45 10.37 -16.62 0.74
C GLY A 45 10.21 -15.22 1.34
N GLU A 46 10.30 -14.16 0.52
CA GLU A 46 10.17 -12.77 0.94
C GLU A 46 8.70 -12.35 1.10
N LEU A 47 7.75 -13.01 0.44
CA LEU A 47 6.32 -12.69 0.55
C LEU A 47 5.70 -13.27 1.83
N VAL A 48 5.15 -12.40 2.68
CA VAL A 48 4.31 -12.80 3.82
C VAL A 48 2.86 -12.94 3.37
N GLU A 49 2.30 -11.89 2.74
CA GLU A 49 0.95 -11.88 2.20
C GLU A 49 0.75 -10.76 1.16
N ALA A 50 -0.29 -10.86 0.34
CA ALA A 50 -0.72 -9.78 -0.56
C ALA A 50 -2.23 -9.87 -0.79
N GLN A 51 -2.93 -8.73 -0.78
CA GLN A 51 -4.37 -8.66 -0.99
C GLN A 51 -4.76 -7.44 -1.83
N ALA A 52 -5.67 -7.66 -2.78
CA ALA A 52 -6.43 -6.59 -3.41
C ALA A 52 -7.66 -6.26 -2.55
N LEU A 53 -8.04 -4.99 -2.48
CA LEU A 53 -9.22 -4.54 -1.74
C LEU A 53 -10.40 -4.32 -2.70
N THR A 54 -11.61 -4.40 -2.16
CA THR A 54 -12.83 -4.05 -2.89
C THR A 54 -12.89 -2.54 -3.17
N TRP A 55 -13.77 -2.13 -4.09
CA TRP A 55 -14.01 -0.71 -4.38
C TRP A 55 -14.24 0.12 -3.11
N PRO A 56 -13.79 1.39 -3.07
CA PRO A 56 -13.85 2.24 -1.87
C PRO A 56 -15.26 2.44 -1.34
N SER A 57 -16.26 2.39 -2.22
CA SER A 57 -17.69 2.47 -1.88
C SER A 57 -18.17 1.35 -0.93
N HIS A 58 -17.42 0.25 -0.81
CA HIS A 58 -17.68 -0.81 0.15
C HIS A 58 -17.04 -0.58 1.53
N ALA A 59 -16.13 0.39 1.66
CA ALA A 59 -15.48 0.68 2.93
C ALA A 59 -16.46 1.26 3.94
N LYS A 60 -16.25 0.94 5.23
CA LYS A 60 -16.96 1.53 6.36
C LYS A 60 -15.94 2.06 7.34
N VAL A 61 -16.20 3.24 7.89
CA VAL A 61 -15.43 3.80 9.00
C VAL A 61 -16.24 3.59 10.27
N VAL A 62 -15.63 2.98 11.29
CA VAL A 62 -16.28 2.71 12.58
C VAL A 62 -15.53 3.47 13.68
N ARG A 63 -16.25 4.30 14.44
CA ARG A 63 -15.71 5.07 15.55
C ARG A 63 -16.46 4.76 16.85
N ALA A 64 -15.71 4.45 17.91
CA ALA A 64 -16.29 4.28 19.23
C ALA A 64 -16.94 5.59 19.73
N ALA A 65 -18.06 5.47 20.46
CA ALA A 65 -18.82 6.59 20.98
C ALA A 65 -18.96 6.52 22.52
N GLY A 66 -17.86 6.21 23.22
CA GLY A 66 -17.85 6.08 24.67
C GLY A 66 -18.75 4.94 25.15
N VAL A 67 -19.75 5.27 25.98
CA VAL A 67 -20.76 4.32 26.47
C VAL A 67 -21.86 4.00 25.45
N ASN A 68 -21.94 4.76 24.35
CA ASN A 68 -22.94 4.57 23.31
C ASN A 68 -22.46 3.59 22.23
N ALA A 69 -23.40 3.13 21.40
CA ALA A 69 -23.09 2.32 20.23
C ALA A 69 -22.11 3.05 19.28
N PRO A 70 -21.18 2.33 18.62
CA PRO A 70 -20.26 2.93 17.65
C PRO A 70 -20.99 3.66 16.52
N VAL A 71 -20.40 4.77 16.08
CA VAL A 71 -20.85 5.46 14.86
C VAL A 71 -20.20 4.77 13.68
N VAL A 72 -21.02 4.33 12.72
CA VAL A 72 -20.57 3.75 11.45
C VAL A 72 -20.92 4.73 10.32
N THR A 73 -19.93 5.11 9.53
CA THR A 73 -20.13 5.94 8.33
C THR A 73 -19.61 5.22 7.10
N ASP A 74 -20.16 5.57 5.94
CA ASP A 74 -19.60 5.13 4.66
C ASP A 74 -18.18 5.70 4.52
N GLY A 75 -17.27 4.83 4.10
CA GLY A 75 -15.85 5.14 3.91
C GLY A 75 -15.49 5.26 2.41
N PRO A 76 -14.21 5.55 2.08
CA PRO A 76 -13.09 5.83 2.99
C PRO A 76 -13.27 7.16 3.74
N TYR A 77 -12.32 7.56 4.58
CA TYR A 77 -12.40 8.86 5.26
C TYR A 77 -12.67 9.97 4.22
N ALA A 78 -13.73 10.76 4.42
CA ALA A 78 -14.25 11.69 3.41
C ALA A 78 -13.23 12.76 2.94
N GLU A 79 -12.12 12.93 3.66
CA GLU A 79 -11.04 13.88 3.34
C GLU A 79 -9.74 13.19 2.89
N SER A 80 -9.68 11.85 2.79
CA SER A 80 -8.44 11.18 2.38
C SER A 80 -8.20 11.36 0.88
N LYS A 81 -7.09 11.99 0.54
CA LYS A 81 -6.57 12.06 -0.84
C LYS A 81 -5.94 10.74 -1.33
N GLU A 82 -5.94 9.72 -0.47
CA GLU A 82 -5.22 8.47 -0.68
C GLU A 82 -6.18 7.33 -0.42
N ILE A 83 -6.60 6.69 -1.51
CA ILE A 83 -7.49 5.53 -1.47
C ILE A 83 -6.65 4.27 -1.73
N LEU A 84 -6.74 3.26 -0.87
CA LEU A 84 -5.96 2.03 -1.02
C LEU A 84 -6.61 1.05 -2.00
N ALA A 85 -5.84 0.60 -2.99
CA ALA A 85 -6.18 -0.47 -3.92
C ALA A 85 -5.89 -1.86 -3.36
N GLY A 86 -4.86 -1.96 -2.51
CA GLY A 86 -4.30 -3.22 -2.05
C GLY A 86 -3.05 -3.03 -1.21
N TYR A 87 -2.49 -4.15 -0.75
CA TYR A 87 -1.21 -4.15 -0.05
C TYR A 87 -0.43 -5.44 -0.31
N GLN A 88 0.89 -5.36 -0.10
CA GLN A 88 1.78 -6.51 0.02
C GLN A 88 2.56 -6.39 1.34
N MET A 89 2.71 -7.49 2.07
CA MET A 89 3.58 -7.59 3.23
C MET A 89 4.79 -8.44 2.85
N VAL A 90 5.99 -7.91 3.07
CA VAL A 90 7.24 -8.61 2.80
C VAL A 90 8.09 -8.72 4.06
N ASP A 91 8.86 -9.80 4.20
CA ASP A 91 9.84 -10.01 5.27
C ASP A 91 11.22 -10.15 4.63
N VAL A 92 12.02 -9.08 4.72
CA VAL A 92 13.27 -8.92 3.95
C VAL A 92 14.45 -8.58 4.85
N GLU A 93 15.66 -8.71 4.32
CA GLU A 93 16.88 -8.46 5.11
C GLU A 93 17.18 -6.98 5.34
N SER A 94 16.67 -6.08 4.49
CA SER A 94 16.94 -4.64 4.54
C SER A 94 15.78 -3.79 4.02
N GLU A 95 15.75 -2.51 4.41
CA GLU A 95 14.82 -1.51 3.86
C GLU A 95 15.06 -1.28 2.37
N GLU A 96 16.32 -1.26 1.93
CA GLU A 96 16.70 -1.15 0.51
C GLU A 96 16.00 -2.22 -0.33
N ARG A 97 15.97 -3.48 0.15
CA ARG A 97 15.26 -4.56 -0.53
C ARG A 97 13.75 -4.31 -0.60
N ALA A 98 13.14 -3.78 0.46
CA ALA A 98 11.72 -3.42 0.44
C ALA A 98 11.43 -2.31 -0.58
N LEU A 99 12.32 -1.32 -0.72
CA LEU A 99 12.22 -0.24 -1.70
C LEU A 99 12.38 -0.74 -3.13
N GLU A 100 13.27 -1.70 -3.38
CA GLU A 100 13.39 -2.36 -4.69
C GLU A 100 12.08 -3.07 -5.09
N ILE A 101 11.51 -3.85 -4.17
CA ILE A 101 10.24 -4.56 -4.41
C ILE A 101 9.12 -3.57 -4.69
N ALA A 102 9.06 -2.46 -3.95
CA ALA A 102 8.09 -1.39 -4.18
C ALA A 102 8.29 -0.70 -5.54
N ALA A 103 9.54 -0.50 -5.97
CA ALA A 103 9.85 0.05 -7.28
C ALA A 103 9.44 -0.90 -8.43
N GLU A 104 9.64 -2.20 -8.28
CA GLU A 104 9.12 -3.21 -9.24
C GLU A 104 7.60 -3.12 -9.34
N LEU A 105 6.90 -3.06 -8.20
CA LEU A 105 5.44 -2.95 -8.18
C LEU A 105 4.95 -1.64 -8.81
N SER A 106 5.63 -0.52 -8.52
CA SER A 106 5.36 0.79 -9.11
C SER A 106 5.50 0.80 -10.64
N ALA A 107 6.40 -0.03 -11.16
CA ALA A 107 6.75 -0.11 -12.57
C ALA A 107 5.89 -1.09 -13.39
N ALA A 108 4.79 -1.62 -12.82
CA ALA A 108 3.89 -2.51 -13.56
C ALA A 108 3.47 -1.90 -14.91
N PRO A 109 3.41 -2.67 -16.01
CA PRO A 109 3.14 -2.13 -17.33
C PRO A 109 1.67 -1.70 -17.43
N GLY A 110 1.44 -0.46 -17.85
CA GLY A 110 0.14 0.10 -18.23
C GLY A 110 -0.07 0.07 -19.75
N PRO A 111 -0.97 0.91 -20.28
CA PRO A 111 -1.29 0.96 -21.71
C PRO A 111 -0.05 1.15 -22.59
N GLY A 112 0.05 0.35 -23.66
CA GLY A 112 1.21 0.35 -24.55
C GLY A 112 2.53 -0.11 -23.92
N GLY A 113 2.47 -0.76 -22.74
CA GLY A 113 3.64 -1.26 -22.02
C GLY A 113 4.44 -0.20 -21.26
N VAL A 114 3.90 1.02 -21.13
CA VAL A 114 4.54 2.10 -20.35
C VAL A 114 4.29 1.86 -18.86
N PRO A 115 5.29 1.97 -17.97
CA PRO A 115 5.08 1.82 -16.52
C PRO A 115 4.00 2.76 -15.97
N VAL A 116 3.14 2.25 -15.09
CA VAL A 116 2.04 3.03 -14.49
C VAL A 116 2.49 4.07 -13.45
N GLU A 117 3.76 4.01 -13.04
CA GLU A 117 4.35 4.89 -12.01
C GLU A 117 3.51 4.93 -10.72
N GLN A 118 2.92 3.79 -10.35
CA GLN A 118 1.97 3.75 -9.23
C GLN A 118 2.70 4.12 -7.94
N PRO A 119 2.20 5.08 -7.13
CA PRO A 119 2.78 5.38 -5.84
C PRO A 119 2.60 4.19 -4.90
N ILE A 120 3.73 3.66 -4.41
CA ILE A 120 3.78 2.62 -3.40
C ILE A 120 4.35 3.22 -2.13
N GLU A 121 3.55 3.28 -1.07
CA GLU A 121 4.08 3.67 0.25
C GLU A 121 4.75 2.45 0.89
N VAL A 122 6.01 2.58 1.27
CA VAL A 122 6.78 1.58 2.01
C VAL A 122 6.79 1.94 3.48
N ARG A 123 6.20 1.09 4.32
CA ARG A 123 6.12 1.33 5.76
C ARG A 123 6.62 0.13 6.54
N ARG A 124 7.63 0.34 7.40
CA ARG A 124 8.12 -0.71 8.29
C ARG A 124 7.03 -1.12 9.29
N VAL A 125 6.88 -2.43 9.49
CA VAL A 125 6.06 -3.00 10.56
C VAL A 125 6.89 -3.01 11.84
N MET A 126 6.28 -2.56 12.93
CA MET A 126 6.88 -2.62 14.26
C MET A 126 7.20 -4.07 14.66
N ASP A 127 8.40 -4.29 15.17
CA ASP A 127 8.87 -5.60 15.65
C ASP A 127 9.14 -5.58 17.17
N SER A 128 9.29 -4.40 17.77
CA SER A 128 9.42 -4.27 19.23
C SER A 128 8.98 -2.91 19.78
N ASP A 129 8.82 -2.81 21.09
CA ASP A 129 8.56 -1.55 21.80
C ASP A 129 9.64 -0.49 21.54
N ALA A 130 10.86 -0.89 21.14
CA ALA A 130 11.91 0.06 20.76
C ALA A 130 11.51 0.90 19.53
N ASP A 131 10.69 0.34 18.62
CA ASP A 131 10.17 1.07 17.46
C ASP A 131 9.11 2.13 17.86
N LEU A 132 8.54 2.07 19.09
CA LEU A 132 7.62 3.11 19.59
C LEU A 132 8.33 4.43 19.89
N TYR A 133 9.63 4.38 20.22
CA TYR A 133 10.35 5.54 20.77
C TYR A 133 10.97 6.45 19.71
N ASP A 134 10.90 6.09 18.43
CA ASP A 134 11.19 7.01 17.31
C ASP A 134 10.13 8.13 17.19
N VAL A 135 8.95 7.93 17.81
CA VAL A 135 7.92 8.96 18.01
C VAL A 135 8.36 10.03 19.03
N GLY A 136 9.47 9.82 19.74
CA GLY A 136 10.01 10.72 20.76
C GLY A 136 10.45 12.09 20.25
N ASP A 137 10.70 12.23 18.94
CA ASP A 137 11.04 13.52 18.33
C ASP A 137 9.83 14.46 18.18
N LEU A 138 8.60 13.94 18.19
CA LEU A 138 7.39 14.77 18.15
C LEU A 138 7.02 15.37 19.52
N ARG A 139 7.67 14.96 20.62
CA ARG A 139 7.43 15.50 21.97
C ARG A 139 8.45 16.56 22.41
N ARG A 140 9.50 16.82 21.63
CA ARG A 140 10.42 17.94 21.84
C ARG A 140 9.87 19.22 21.19
N GLY A 141 8.69 19.64 21.63
CA GLY A 141 8.29 21.04 21.56
C GLY A 141 8.84 21.74 22.80
N ASP A 142 9.86 22.58 22.62
CA ASP A 142 10.36 23.46 23.67
C ASP A 142 9.19 24.23 24.34
N PRO A 143 9.13 24.29 25.68
CA PRO A 143 8.30 25.29 26.33
C PRO A 143 8.97 26.65 26.09
N ALA A 144 8.30 27.52 25.34
CA ALA A 144 8.69 28.91 25.22
C ALA A 144 8.87 29.54 26.61
N MET A 145 10.05 30.11 26.86
CA MET A 145 10.24 31.15 27.87
C MET A 145 9.60 32.47 27.43
#